data_AF-A0A2V7XJR3-F1
#
_entry.id   AF-A0A2V7XJR3-F1
#
_cell.length_a   1.000
_cell.length_b   1.000
_cell.length_c   1.000
_cell.angle_alpha   90.00
_cell.angle_beta   90.00
_cell.angle_gamma   90.00
#
_symmetry.space_group_name_H-M   'P 1'
#
loop_
_entity.id
_entity.type
_entity.pdbx_description
1 polymer ?
#
loop_
_entity_poly.entity_id
_entity_poly.type
_entity_poly.pdbx_seq_one_letter_code
_entity_poly.pdbx_strand_id
1 'polypeptide(L)'
;MVSDVRSVALNLNSKELIFLQKVTRQEYHFITDEEQEARLRMRDKLLEGFFDQNENRIVLNLTRDELLFLIKVARENYSFIVRTEKEARLALAAKLHKTAEAVFGVSTRED
;
A
#
# COMPACT_ATOMS: atom_id res chain seq x y z
N MET A 1 2.23 -7.17 23.13
CA MET A 1 2.05 -8.01 21.92
C MET A 1 3.13 -7.58 20.94
N VAL A 2 4.02 -8.50 20.53
CA VAL A 2 5.08 -8.18 19.57
C VAL A 2 4.40 -8.11 18.20
N SER A 3 4.16 -6.89 17.70
CA SER A 3 3.74 -6.71 16.33
C SER A 3 4.84 -7.29 15.44
N ASP A 4 4.54 -8.36 14.69
CA ASP A 4 5.42 -8.95 13.67
C ASP A 4 5.62 -7.92 12.54
N VAL A 5 6.42 -6.89 12.80
CA VAL A 5 6.85 -5.91 11.80
C VAL A 5 7.86 -6.62 10.92
N ARG A 6 7.44 -7.01 9.71
CA ARG A 6 8.35 -7.56 8.71
C ARG A 6 8.79 -6.43 7.79
N SER A 7 10.07 -6.41 7.46
CA SER A 7 10.56 -5.57 6.38
C SER A 7 10.06 -6.14 5.06
N VAL A 8 9.21 -5.37 4.37
CA VAL A 8 8.65 -5.72 3.07
C VAL A 8 9.29 -4.80 2.03
N ALA A 9 10.14 -5.36 1.18
CA ALA A 9 10.66 -4.63 0.03
C ALA A 9 9.58 -4.54 -1.05
N LEU A 10 9.09 -3.33 -1.34
CA LEU A 10 8.17 -3.07 -2.44
C LEU A 10 8.90 -2.32 -3.55
N ASN A 11 8.98 -2.94 -4.73
CA ASN A 11 9.45 -2.25 -5.90
C ASN A 11 8.33 -1.36 -6.47
N LEU A 12 8.24 -0.15 -5.93
CA LEU A 12 7.31 0.89 -6.34
C LEU A 12 7.99 1.79 -7.38
N ASN A 13 7.36 1.94 -8.54
CA ASN A 13 7.72 3.02 -9.45
C ASN A 13 7.15 4.36 -8.96
N SER A 14 7.60 5.46 -9.55
CA SER A 14 7.17 6.81 -9.15
C SER A 14 5.66 7.02 -9.23
N LYS A 15 4.96 6.40 -10.19
CA LYS A 15 3.50 6.52 -10.32
C LYS A 15 2.76 5.79 -9.20
N GLU A 16 3.23 4.60 -8.84
CA GLU A 16 2.69 3.79 -7.74
C GLU A 16 2.89 4.48 -6.39
N LEU A 17 4.07 5.07 -6.16
CA LEU A 17 4.35 5.86 -4.96
C LEU A 17 3.43 7.08 -4.86
N ILE A 18 3.33 7.88 -5.94
CA ILE A 18 2.47 9.07 -5.97
C ILE A 18 1.01 8.68 -5.73
N PHE A 19 0.54 7.58 -6.33
CA PHE A 19 -0.79 7.06 -6.09
C PHE A 19 -1.03 6.74 -4.61
N LEU A 20 -0.13 5.98 -3.97
CA LEU A 20 -0.24 5.63 -2.56
C LEU A 20 -0.22 6.88 -1.66
N GLN A 21 0.68 7.82 -1.91
CA GLN A 21 0.74 9.09 -1.18
C GLN A 21 -0.54 9.93 -1.36
N LYS A 22 -1.14 9.94 -2.56
CA LYS A 22 -2.38 10.67 -2.83
C LYS A 22 -3.56 10.05 -2.08
N VAL A 23 -3.70 8.73 -2.14
CA VAL A 23 -4.83 8.00 -1.58
C VAL A 23 -4.78 7.92 -0.05
N THR A 24 -3.59 7.94 0.54
CA THR A 24 -3.41 8.00 2.01
C THR A 24 -3.61 9.41 2.59
N ARG A 25 -3.56 10.47 1.77
CA ARG A 25 -3.76 11.86 2.20
C ARG A 25 -5.18 12.38 1.98
N GLN A 26 -5.97 11.73 1.13
CA GLN A 26 -7.32 12.17 0.82
C GLN A 26 -8.29 11.73 1.91
N GLU A 27 -9.02 12.70 2.46
CA GLU A 27 -10.17 12.46 3.33
C GLU A 27 -11.35 11.98 2.48
N TYR A 28 -11.56 10.66 2.48
CA TYR A 28 -12.76 10.10 1.88
C TYR A 28 -13.96 10.48 2.76
N HIS A 29 -15.05 10.94 2.15
CA HIS A 29 -16.20 11.46 2.90
C HIS A 29 -17.00 10.39 3.69
N PHE A 30 -16.58 9.12 3.67
CA PHE A 30 -17.26 7.98 4.30
C PHE A 30 -16.29 6.93 4.89
N ILE A 31 -15.17 7.35 5.48
CA ILE A 31 -14.26 6.44 6.19
C ILE A 31 -14.48 6.53 7.70
N THR A 32 -14.32 5.41 8.39
CA THR A 32 -14.36 5.36 9.85
C THR A 32 -13.11 6.02 10.43
N ASP A 33 -13.17 6.44 11.70
CA ASP A 33 -12.02 7.02 12.40
C ASP A 33 -10.81 6.05 12.40
N GLU A 34 -11.07 4.74 12.56
CA GLU A 34 -10.03 3.70 12.48
C GLU A 34 -9.36 3.64 11.11
N GLU A 35 -10.14 3.75 10.03
CA GLU A 35 -9.59 3.77 8.67
C GLU A 35 -8.80 5.05 8.40
N GLN A 36 -9.27 6.20 8.90
CA GLN A 36 -8.55 7.45 8.82
C GLN A 36 -7.20 7.38 9.56
N GLU A 37 -7.16 6.81 10.77
CA GLU A 37 -5.91 6.57 11.49
C GLU A 37 -4.97 5.66 10.72
N ALA A 38 -5.47 4.57 10.12
CA ALA A 38 -4.67 3.67 9.31
C ALA A 38 -4.07 4.37 8.08
N ARG A 39 -4.83 5.25 7.42
CA ARG A 39 -4.35 6.08 6.30
C ARG A 39 -3.25 7.04 6.75
N LEU A 40 -3.41 7.72 7.88
CA LEU A 40 -2.42 8.63 8.43
C LEU A 40 -1.11 7.92 8.81
N ARG A 41 -1.19 6.77 9.49
CA ARG A 41 -0.01 5.96 9.82
C ARG A 41 0.70 5.46 8.56
N MET A 42 -0.05 5.03 7.55
CA MET A 42 0.52 4.60 6.28
C MET A 42 1.17 5.74 5.51
N ARG A 43 0.58 6.94 5.52
CA ARG A 43 1.18 8.15 4.95
C ARG A 43 2.56 8.41 5.55
N ASP A 44 2.66 8.38 6.88
CA ASP A 44 3.92 8.67 7.57
C ASP A 44 4.98 7.63 7.22
N LYS A 45 4.61 6.34 7.18
CA LYS A 45 5.51 5.27 6.70
C LYS A 45 5.94 5.41 5.25
N LEU A 46 5.07 5.88 4.36
CA LEU A 46 5.41 6.12 2.95
C LEU A 46 6.35 7.32 2.77
N LEU A 47 6.34 8.26 3.72
CA LEU A 47 7.31 9.37 3.77
C LEU A 47 8.65 8.92 4.37
N GLU A 48 8.61 8.05 5.36
CA GLU A 48 9.80 7.45 6.01
C GLU A 48 10.42 6.30 5.21
N GLY A 49 9.76 5.84 4.14
CA GLY A 49 10.20 4.72 3.32
C GLY A 49 11.61 4.94 2.77
N PHE A 50 12.48 3.96 3.01
CA PHE A 50 13.86 4.03 2.55
C PHE A 50 13.92 3.72 1.05
N PHE A 51 14.48 4.64 0.27
CA PHE A 51 14.75 4.41 -1.14
C PHE A 51 16.09 3.68 -1.29
N ASP A 52 16.03 2.41 -1.68
CA ASP A 52 17.20 1.63 -2.06
C ASP A 52 17.60 2.01 -3.48
N GLN A 53 18.58 2.92 -3.58
CA GLN A 53 19.09 3.44 -4.85
C GLN A 53 19.69 2.36 -5.75
N ASN A 54 20.19 1.26 -5.17
CA ASN A 54 20.83 0.19 -5.94
C ASN A 54 19.80 -0.70 -6.65
N GLU A 55 18.64 -0.89 -6.03
CA GLU A 55 17.58 -1.76 -6.58
C GLU A 55 16.36 -0.98 -7.09
N ASN A 56 16.40 0.35 -7.06
CA ASN A 56 15.30 1.24 -7.44
C ASN A 56 13.96 0.81 -6.80
N ARG A 57 14.01 0.47 -5.51
CA ARG A 57 12.87 -0.06 -4.75
C ARG A 57 12.69 0.72 -3.45
N ILE A 58 11.45 0.74 -2.97
CA ILE A 58 11.09 1.37 -1.70
C ILE A 58 10.93 0.27 -0.66
N VAL A 59 11.77 0.28 0.36
CA VAL A 59 11.69 -0.70 1.44
C VAL A 59 10.79 -0.12 2.53
N LEU A 60 9.68 -0.81 2.80
CA LEU A 60 8.72 -0.43 3.84
C LEU A 60 8.69 -1.50 4.92
N ASN A 61 8.78 -1.09 6.18
CA ASN A 61 8.54 -1.98 7.30
C ASN A 61 7.04 -2.05 7.58
N LEU A 62 6.39 -3.09 7.04
CA LEU A 62 4.95 -3.29 7.11
C LEU A 62 4.62 -4.48 7.99
N THR A 63 3.67 -4.28 8.89
CA THR A 63 2.96 -5.37 9.53
C THR A 63 2.03 -6.07 8.54
N ARG A 64 1.53 -7.24 8.91
CA ARG A 64 0.53 -7.97 8.12
C ARG A 64 -0.69 -7.11 7.82
N ASP A 65 -1.25 -6.46 8.84
CA ASP A 65 -2.48 -5.66 8.73
C ASP A 65 -2.29 -4.45 7.82
N GLU A 66 -1.11 -3.81 7.88
CA GLU A 66 -0.76 -2.71 6.99
C GLU A 66 -0.61 -3.14 5.54
N LEU A 67 -0.06 -4.32 5.27
CA LEU A 67 0.00 -4.86 3.91
C LEU A 67 -1.40 -5.19 3.38
N LEU A 68 -2.26 -5.81 4.21
CA LEU A 68 -3.66 -6.09 3.86
C LEU A 68 -4.45 -4.80 3.63
N PHE A 69 -4.18 -3.77 4.44
CA PHE A 69 -4.75 -2.45 4.26
C PHE A 69 -4.35 -1.84 2.91
N LEU A 70 -3.08 -1.89 2.52
CA LEU A 70 -2.64 -1.42 1.20
C LEU A 70 -3.30 -2.20 0.05
N ILE A 71 -3.53 -3.51 0.21
CA ILE A 71 -4.26 -4.31 -0.78
C ILE A 71 -5.70 -3.82 -0.92
N LYS A 72 -6.40 -3.61 0.21
CA LYS A 72 -7.77 -3.07 0.22
C LYS A 72 -7.81 -1.72 -0.52
N VAL A 73 -6.93 -0.80 -0.13
CA VAL A 73 -6.79 0.53 -0.73
C VAL A 73 -6.48 0.45 -2.22
N ALA A 74 -5.57 -0.42 -2.66
CA ALA A 74 -5.27 -0.59 -4.08
C ALA A 74 -6.45 -1.19 -4.88
N ARG A 75 -7.36 -1.94 -4.25
CA ARG A 75 -8.55 -2.52 -4.90
C ARG A 75 -9.71 -1.54 -4.99
N GLU A 76 -9.79 -0.55 -4.09
CA GLU A 76 -10.84 0.46 -4.09
C GLU A 76 -10.92 1.21 -5.43
N ASN A 77 -12.15 1.51 -5.84
CA ASN A 77 -12.42 2.30 -7.03
C ASN A 77 -12.53 3.77 -6.65
N TYR A 78 -11.48 4.51 -6.97
CA TYR A 78 -11.44 5.95 -6.79
C TYR A 78 -12.05 6.65 -8.00
N SER A 79 -13.09 7.45 -7.81
CA SER A 79 -13.73 8.23 -8.88
C SER A 79 -12.87 9.42 -9.35
N PHE A 80 -11.86 9.82 -8.58
CA PHE A 80 -10.99 10.97 -8.85
C PHE A 80 -9.64 10.60 -9.50
N ILE A 81 -9.38 9.32 -9.78
CA ILE A 81 -8.10 8.92 -10.38
C ILE A 81 -8.16 9.01 -11.89
N VAL A 82 -7.08 9.50 -12.50
CA VAL A 82 -6.96 9.56 -13.96
C VAL A 82 -6.63 8.18 -14.55
N ARG A 83 -6.82 7.99 -15.86
CA ARG A 83 -6.60 6.69 -16.53
C ARG A 83 -5.20 6.10 -16.26
N THR A 84 -4.16 6.93 -16.25
CA THR A 84 -2.78 6.52 -15.97
C THR A 84 -2.57 6.08 -14.52
N GLU A 85 -3.28 6.69 -13.57
CA GLU A 85 -3.29 6.26 -12.16
C GLU A 85 -4.07 4.95 -11.98
N LYS A 86 -5.13 4.72 -12.77
CA LYS A 86 -5.86 3.45 -12.78
C LYS A 86 -4.97 2.27 -13.17
N GLU A 87 -4.12 2.45 -14.18
CA GLU A 87 -3.16 1.42 -14.60
C GLU A 87 -2.11 1.15 -13.53
N ALA A 88 -1.55 2.21 -12.92
CA ALA A 88 -0.61 2.09 -11.80
C ALA A 88 -1.24 1.37 -10.60
N ARG A 89 -2.50 1.66 -10.29
CA ARG A 89 -3.25 1.00 -9.22
C ARG A 89 -3.42 -0.50 -9.46
N LEU A 90 -3.77 -0.91 -10.68
CA LEU A 90 -3.93 -2.33 -11.03
C LEU A 90 -2.61 -3.08 -10.93
N ALA A 91 -1.52 -2.49 -11.44
CA ALA A 91 -0.18 -3.06 -11.31
C ALA A 91 0.26 -3.17 -9.84
N LEU A 92 -0.03 -2.14 -9.03
CA LEU A 92 0.26 -2.12 -7.61
C LEU A 92 -0.53 -3.20 -6.84
N ALA A 93 -1.82 -3.36 -7.12
CA ALA A 93 -2.63 -4.41 -6.50
C ALA A 93 -2.03 -5.79 -6.75
N ALA A 94 -1.66 -6.09 -8.01
CA ALA A 94 -1.01 -7.36 -8.37
C ALA A 94 0.32 -7.57 -7.63
N LYS A 95 1.15 -6.52 -7.49
CA LYS A 95 2.40 -6.57 -6.73
C LYS A 95 2.16 -6.84 -5.25
N LEU A 96 1.26 -6.09 -4.62
CA LEU A 96 0.95 -6.23 -3.20
C LEU A 96 0.39 -7.63 -2.88
N HIS A 97 -0.45 -8.17 -3.77
CA HIS A 97 -0.95 -9.54 -3.66
C HIS A 97 0.18 -10.57 -3.71
N LYS A 98 1.07 -10.48 -4.71
CA LYS A 98 2.23 -11.38 -4.81
C LYS A 98 3.14 -11.28 -3.59
N THR A 99 3.33 -10.07 -3.06
CA THR A 99 4.13 -9.84 -1.85
C THR A 99 3.45 -10.42 -0.61
N ALA A 100 2.13 -10.33 -0.47
CA ALA A 100 1.40 -10.93 0.63
C ALA A 100 1.47 -12.46 0.61
N GLU A 101 1.34 -13.07 -0.56
CA GLU A 101 1.54 -14.51 -0.74
C GLU A 101 2.95 -14.93 -0.33
N ALA A 102 3.98 -14.18 -0.77
CA ALA A 102 5.37 -14.50 -0.49
C ALA A 102 5.77 -14.30 0.99
N VAL A 103 5.30 -13.24 1.64
CA VAL A 103 5.73 -12.86 2.99
C VAL A 103 4.89 -13.55 4.07
N PHE A 104 3.60 -13.76 3.83
CA PHE A 104 2.65 -14.22 4.83
C PHE A 104 1.98 -15.56 4.50
N GLY A 105 2.23 -16.13 3.31
CA GLY A 105 1.57 -17.36 2.86
C GLY A 105 0.07 -17.22 2.68
N VAL A 106 -0.44 -15.99 2.61
CA VAL A 106 -1.87 -15.69 2.49
C VAL A 106 -2.20 -15.71 1.01
N SER A 107 -2.88 -16.75 0.54
CA SER A 107 -3.62 -16.64 -0.71
C SER A 107 -4.79 -15.71 -0.43
N THR A 108 -4.73 -14.49 -0.95
CA THR A 108 -5.82 -13.50 -0.83
C THR A 108 -7.00 -13.83 -1.74
N ARG A 109 -7.16 -15.10 -2.11
CA ARG A 109 -8.44 -15.60 -2.62
C ARG A 109 -9.38 -15.72 -1.42
N GLU A 110 -10.66 -15.56 -1.70
CA GLU A 110 -11.82 -15.63 -0.76
C GLU A 110 -12.19 -14.25 -0.20
N ASP A 111 -13.35 -13.65 -0.50
CA ASP A 111 -14.49 -14.02 -1.37
C ASP A 111 -15.11 -12.73 -1.96
#